data_AF-A0A4Q0IGF7-F1
#
_entry.id   AF-A0A4Q0IGF7-F1
#
_cell.length_a   1.000
_cell.length_b   1.000
_cell.length_c   1.000
_cell.angle_alpha   90.00
_cell.angle_beta   90.00
_cell.angle_gamma   90.00
#
_symmetry.space_group_name_H-M   'P 1'
#
loop_
_entity.id
_entity.type
_entity.pdbx_description
1 polymer ?
#
loop_
_entity_poly.entity_id
_entity_poly.type
_entity_poly.pdbx_seq_one_letter_code
_entity_poly.pdbx_strand_id
1 'polypeptide(L)'
;MTIGGQQAGAGCAPPPASGLVPALGPRLVFFTGGTALRDLSRQLTRYTYNSVHLITPFDSGVSSAVLRRAFSMPAVGDIRNRLLALADSSLVPQSVLGFCARRLPAAGDADDMRAELRALGAQDHPRWAG
;
A
#
# COMPACT_ATOMS: atom_id res chain seq x y z
N MET A 1 37.91 -15.41 -17.77
CA MET A 1 36.73 -15.39 -18.65
C MET A 1 35.69 -14.55 -17.94
N THR A 2 35.60 -13.27 -18.30
CA THR A 2 34.74 -12.26 -17.67
C THR A 2 33.40 -12.24 -18.37
N ILE A 3 32.31 -12.39 -17.60
CA ILE A 3 30.95 -12.06 -18.03
C ILE A 3 30.43 -11.15 -16.90
N GLY A 4 30.18 -9.85 -17.06
CA GLY A 4 29.84 -9.10 -18.26
C GLY A 4 28.34 -8.84 -18.30
N GLY A 5 27.87 -7.89 -17.48
CA GLY A 5 26.65 -7.12 -17.73
C GLY A 5 25.39 -7.54 -16.95
N GLN A 6 24.91 -6.70 -16.03
CA GLN A 6 23.48 -6.56 -15.79
C GLN A 6 23.18 -5.19 -15.14
N GLN A 7 22.72 -4.28 -16.02
CA GLN A 7 21.68 -3.27 -15.80
C GLN A 7 22.02 -2.05 -14.92
N ALA A 8 22.35 -0.98 -15.63
CA ALA A 8 22.26 0.40 -15.17
C ALA A 8 20.87 0.67 -14.54
N GLY A 9 20.89 1.25 -13.34
CA GLY A 9 19.68 1.73 -12.67
C GLY A 9 18.91 2.68 -13.57
N ALA A 10 17.63 2.41 -13.74
CA ALA A 10 16.67 3.30 -14.39
C ALA A 10 16.78 4.68 -13.73
N GLY A 11 17.32 5.64 -14.49
CA GLY A 11 17.42 7.02 -14.07
C GLY A 11 16.06 7.55 -13.66
N CYS A 12 15.97 8.03 -12.43
CA CYS A 12 14.82 8.77 -11.92
C CYS A 12 14.63 9.99 -12.83
N ALA A 13 13.61 9.98 -13.68
CA ALA A 13 13.21 11.18 -14.39
C ALA A 13 12.88 12.24 -13.32
N PRO A 14 13.48 13.44 -13.38
CA PRO A 14 13.13 14.50 -12.46
C PRO A 14 11.63 14.84 -12.63
N PRO A 15 10.93 15.24 -11.56
CA PRO A 15 9.57 15.77 -11.68
C PRO A 15 9.59 16.94 -12.68
N PRO A 16 8.51 17.12 -13.45
CA PRO A 16 8.49 18.09 -14.54
C PRO A 16 8.76 19.48 -13.97
N ALA A 17 9.75 20.15 -14.53
CA ALA A 17 10.04 21.53 -14.20
C ALA A 17 8.85 22.39 -14.66
N SER A 18 8.22 23.06 -13.69
CA SER A 18 7.32 24.19 -13.88
C SER A 18 5.92 23.89 -14.45
N GLY A 19 4.90 23.98 -13.58
CA GLY A 19 3.56 24.45 -13.97
C GLY A 19 2.39 23.47 -13.88
N LEU A 20 2.62 22.15 -13.82
CA LEU A 20 1.53 21.20 -13.64
C LEU A 20 1.25 20.98 -12.16
N VAL A 21 0.26 21.71 -11.64
CA VAL A 21 -0.36 21.40 -10.35
C VAL A 21 -0.93 19.97 -10.48
N PRO A 22 -0.55 18.98 -9.64
CA PRO A 22 -1.02 17.60 -9.82
C PRO A 22 -2.55 17.45 -9.79
N ALA A 23 -3.25 18.41 -9.20
CA ALA A 23 -4.71 18.53 -9.26
C ALA A 23 -5.27 18.73 -10.68
N LEU A 24 -4.50 19.38 -11.57
CA LEU A 24 -4.82 19.57 -12.99
C LEU A 24 -4.19 18.48 -13.88
N GLY A 25 -3.59 17.46 -13.28
CA GLY A 25 -2.96 16.36 -14.00
C GLY A 25 -3.96 15.49 -14.79
N PRO A 26 -3.48 14.69 -15.75
CA PRO A 26 -4.32 13.85 -16.60
C PRO A 26 -5.14 12.83 -15.79
N ARG A 27 -6.33 12.49 -16.30
CA ARG A 27 -7.21 11.48 -15.72
C ARG A 27 -6.79 10.10 -16.22
N LEU A 28 -6.37 9.23 -15.30
CA LEU A 28 -5.88 7.89 -15.63
C LEU A 28 -6.78 6.83 -14.98
N VAL A 29 -7.07 5.77 -15.71
CA VAL A 29 -7.78 4.59 -15.19
C VAL A 29 -6.85 3.39 -15.31
N PHE A 30 -6.62 2.70 -14.21
CA PHE A 30 -5.80 1.50 -14.15
C PHE A 30 -6.67 0.28 -13.84
N PHE A 31 -6.52 -0.76 -14.65
CA PHE A 31 -7.09 -2.09 -14.41
C PHE A 31 -6.00 -2.96 -13.81
N THR A 32 -6.06 -3.22 -12.51
CA THR A 32 -4.87 -3.67 -11.75
C THR A 32 -5.21 -4.79 -10.78
N GLY A 33 -4.35 -5.81 -10.72
CA GLY A 33 -4.16 -6.62 -9.53
C GLY A 33 -3.08 -6.02 -8.61
N GLY A 34 -2.54 -6.83 -7.71
CA GLY A 34 -1.83 -6.44 -6.50
C GLY A 34 -0.60 -5.56 -6.66
N THR A 35 0.57 -6.15 -6.50
CA THR A 35 1.82 -5.40 -6.24
C THR A 35 2.42 -4.70 -7.46
N ALA A 36 2.08 -5.11 -8.68
CA ALA A 36 2.75 -4.66 -9.92
C ALA A 36 2.77 -3.14 -10.11
N LEU A 37 1.70 -2.44 -9.72
CA LEU A 37 1.59 -0.99 -9.88
C LEU A 37 2.04 -0.18 -8.66
N ARG A 38 2.60 -0.83 -7.62
CA ARG A 38 2.90 -0.17 -6.33
C ARG A 38 3.89 0.99 -6.50
N ASP A 39 5.01 0.76 -7.16
CA ASP A 39 6.05 1.78 -7.30
C ASP A 39 5.65 2.87 -8.30
N LEU A 40 4.94 2.49 -9.38
CA LEU A 40 4.34 3.45 -10.30
C LEU A 40 3.31 4.35 -9.59
N SER A 41 2.47 3.79 -8.71
CA SER A 41 1.48 4.55 -7.93
C SER A 41 2.14 5.62 -7.06
N ARG A 42 3.29 5.31 -6.43
CA ARG A 42 4.05 6.29 -5.62
C ARG A 42 4.63 7.42 -6.45
N GLN A 43 5.03 7.13 -7.69
CA GLN A 43 5.56 8.16 -8.57
C GLN A 43 4.42 9.01 -9.14
N LEU A 44 3.29 8.39 -9.49
CA LEU A 44 2.14 9.06 -10.09
C LEU A 44 1.58 10.20 -9.24
N THR A 45 1.61 10.11 -7.91
CA THR A 45 1.14 11.18 -7.01
C THR A 45 1.91 12.49 -7.22
N ARG A 46 3.11 12.44 -7.79
CA ARG A 46 3.90 13.64 -8.15
C ARG A 46 3.41 14.31 -9.45
N TYR A 47 2.62 13.63 -10.27
CA TYR A 47 2.20 14.06 -11.61
C TYR A 47 0.69 14.24 -11.74
N THR A 48 -0.12 13.45 -11.04
CA THR A 48 -1.59 13.55 -11.06
C THR A 48 -2.22 12.97 -9.79
N TYR A 49 -3.24 13.64 -9.27
CA TYR A 49 -4.14 13.06 -8.26
C TYR A 49 -5.36 12.39 -8.88
N ASN A 50 -5.55 12.54 -10.19
CA ASN A 50 -6.75 12.12 -10.90
C ASN A 50 -6.62 10.68 -11.42
N SER A 51 -6.29 9.73 -10.54
CA SER A 51 -6.16 8.31 -10.90
C SER A 51 -7.28 7.46 -10.29
N VAL A 52 -7.87 6.59 -11.11
CA VAL A 52 -8.86 5.59 -10.71
C VAL A 52 -8.23 4.20 -10.83
N HIS A 53 -8.31 3.39 -9.78
CA HIS A 53 -7.72 2.06 -9.74
C HIS A 53 -8.81 1.02 -9.56
N LEU A 54 -9.10 0.25 -10.60
CA LEU A 54 -10.01 -0.88 -10.53
C LEU A 54 -9.23 -2.11 -10.05
N ILE A 55 -9.55 -2.56 -8.84
CA ILE A 55 -8.90 -3.69 -8.16
C ILE A 55 -9.88 -4.84 -8.05
N THR A 56 -9.46 -6.04 -8.44
CA THR A 56 -10.33 -7.23 -8.37
C THR A 56 -10.42 -7.72 -6.92
N PRO A 57 -11.62 -8.07 -6.42
CA PRO A 57 -11.82 -8.55 -5.05
C PRO A 57 -11.34 -9.99 -4.82
N PHE A 58 -10.73 -10.60 -5.84
CA PHE A 58 -10.29 -11.98 -5.87
C PHE A 58 -8.79 -12.16 -5.64
N ASP A 59 -8.07 -11.06 -5.49
CA ASP A 59 -6.63 -11.05 -5.53
C ASP A 59 -5.97 -11.72 -4.29
N SER A 60 -4.73 -12.12 -4.50
CA SER A 60 -4.10 -13.41 -4.28
C SER A 60 -3.29 -13.49 -2.99
N GLY A 61 -3.53 -12.55 -2.06
CA GLY A 61 -2.81 -12.52 -0.80
C GLY A 61 -3.15 -13.74 0.05
N VAL A 62 -2.15 -14.56 0.41
CA VAL A 62 -2.28 -15.69 1.36
C VAL A 62 -3.07 -15.26 2.60
N SER A 63 -2.73 -14.11 3.17
CA SER A 63 -3.41 -13.56 4.35
C SER A 63 -4.85 -13.10 4.07
N SER A 64 -5.12 -12.44 2.94
CA SER A 64 -6.49 -11.98 2.61
C SER A 64 -7.40 -13.13 2.17
N ALA A 65 -6.85 -14.19 1.59
CA ALA A 65 -7.56 -15.42 1.29
C ALA A 65 -7.99 -16.15 2.57
N VAL A 66 -7.15 -16.16 3.61
CA VAL A 66 -7.52 -16.70 4.93
C VAL A 66 -8.65 -15.89 5.55
N LEU A 67 -8.57 -14.55 5.54
CA LEU A 67 -9.65 -13.70 6.04
C LEU A 67 -10.95 -13.87 5.26
N ARG A 68 -10.89 -13.96 3.92
CA ARG A 68 -12.06 -14.22 3.08
C ARG A 68 -12.76 -15.52 3.46
N ARG A 69 -11.99 -16.59 3.73
CA ARG A 69 -12.54 -17.89 4.17
C ARG A 69 -13.12 -17.84 5.58
N ALA A 70 -12.49 -17.10 6.49
CA ALA A 70 -12.90 -17.05 7.88
C ALA A 70 -14.10 -16.10 8.14
N PHE A 71 -14.21 -15.01 7.40
CA PHE A 71 -15.18 -13.93 7.65
C PHE A 71 -16.15 -13.70 6.49
N SER A 72 -16.13 -14.52 5.43
CA SER A 72 -16.96 -14.37 4.24
C SER A 72 -16.91 -12.96 3.62
N MET A 73 -15.73 -12.33 3.67
CA MET A 73 -15.48 -10.96 3.23
C MET A 73 -14.66 -10.91 1.92
N PRO A 74 -14.75 -9.84 1.11
CA PRO A 74 -13.88 -9.66 -0.06
C PRO A 74 -12.39 -9.63 0.31
N ALA A 75 -11.50 -9.99 -0.62
CA ALA A 75 -10.07 -9.88 -0.37
C ALA A 75 -9.65 -8.40 -0.33
N VAL A 76 -9.22 -7.92 0.84
CA VAL A 76 -8.87 -6.50 1.08
C VAL A 76 -7.39 -6.17 0.90
N GLY A 77 -6.54 -7.18 0.66
CA GLY A 77 -5.08 -7.04 0.67
C GLY A 77 -4.54 -6.06 -0.36
N ASP A 78 -5.05 -6.12 -1.58
CA ASP A 78 -4.57 -5.32 -2.69
C ASP A 78 -5.09 -3.89 -2.66
N ILE A 79 -6.32 -3.70 -2.17
CA ILE A 79 -6.85 -2.37 -1.82
C ILE A 79 -5.94 -1.72 -0.78
N ARG A 80 -5.65 -2.39 0.33
CA ARG A 80 -4.74 -1.88 1.37
C ARG A 80 -3.37 -1.53 0.78
N ASN A 81 -2.80 -2.40 -0.05
CA ASN A 81 -1.50 -2.16 -0.66
C ASN A 81 -1.53 -0.94 -1.60
N ARG A 82 -2.62 -0.75 -2.36
CA ARG A 82 -2.78 0.40 -3.25
C ARG A 82 -2.97 1.70 -2.47
N LEU A 83 -3.77 1.70 -1.41
CA LEU A 83 -3.92 2.85 -0.51
C LEU A 83 -2.57 3.27 0.07
N LEU A 84 -1.77 2.32 0.59
CA LEU A 84 -0.43 2.60 1.09
C LEU A 84 0.57 3.06 0.02
N ALA A 85 0.33 2.74 -1.25
CA ALA A 85 1.16 3.17 -2.36
C ALA A 85 0.82 4.59 -2.83
N LEU A 86 -0.45 4.97 -2.74
CA LEU A 86 -0.96 6.29 -3.13
C LEU A 86 -0.97 7.30 -1.98
N ALA A 87 -0.88 6.85 -0.73
CA ALA A 87 -0.91 7.74 0.41
C ALA A 87 0.30 8.68 0.42
N ASP A 88 0.01 9.97 0.52
CA ASP A 88 1.01 11.01 0.69
C ASP A 88 1.42 11.10 2.17
N SER A 89 2.69 10.84 2.46
CA SER A 89 3.25 10.88 3.81
C SER A 89 3.27 12.28 4.43
N SER A 90 3.08 13.34 3.64
CA SER A 90 2.95 14.71 4.13
C SER A 90 1.52 15.04 4.61
N LEU A 91 0.52 14.29 4.12
CA LEU A 91 -0.89 14.51 4.45
C LEU A 91 -1.45 13.44 5.39
N VAL A 92 -0.94 12.22 5.31
CA VAL A 92 -1.41 11.09 6.13
C VAL A 92 -0.46 10.92 7.33
N PRO A 93 -0.98 10.93 8.57
CA PRO A 93 -0.17 10.69 9.76
C PRO A 93 0.60 9.36 9.68
N GLN A 94 1.85 9.37 10.15
CA GLN A 94 2.69 8.17 10.17
C GLN A 94 2.11 7.05 11.05
N SER A 95 1.33 7.38 12.07
CA SER A 95 0.60 6.41 12.89
C SER A 95 -0.38 5.59 12.06
N VAL A 96 -1.16 6.25 11.19
CA VAL A 96 -2.13 5.61 10.29
C VAL A 96 -1.42 4.75 9.25
N LEU A 97 -0.37 5.28 8.62
CA LEU A 97 0.43 4.52 7.65
C LEU A 97 1.07 3.27 8.28
N GLY A 98 1.67 3.44 9.46
CA GLY A 98 2.29 2.34 10.20
C GLY A 98 1.29 1.31 10.70
N PHE A 99 0.08 1.72 11.06
CA PHE A 99 -1.02 0.81 11.39
C PHE A 99 -1.47 0.01 10.16
N CYS A 100 -1.79 0.71 9.06
CA CYS A 100 -2.25 0.07 7.82
C CYS A 100 -1.20 -0.86 7.20
N ALA A 101 0.10 -0.59 7.39
CA ALA A 101 1.19 -1.43 6.89
C ALA A 101 1.48 -2.65 7.78
N ARG A 102 0.95 -2.71 9.00
CA ARG A 102 1.27 -3.76 9.97
C ARG A 102 0.78 -5.13 9.50
N ARG A 103 1.57 -6.14 9.84
CA ARG A 103 1.22 -7.56 9.78
C ARG A 103 1.53 -8.17 11.13
N LEU A 104 0.63 -9.01 11.62
CA LEU A 104 0.93 -9.87 12.76
C LEU A 104 2.02 -10.88 12.37
N PRO A 105 2.84 -11.35 13.32
CA PRO A 105 3.82 -12.40 13.09
C PRO A 105 3.18 -13.63 12.42
N ALA A 106 3.92 -14.32 11.55
CA ALA A 106 3.42 -15.53 10.89
C ALA A 106 3.38 -16.76 11.82
N ALA A 107 4.16 -16.72 12.90
CA ALA A 107 4.22 -17.73 13.94
C ALA A 107 4.41 -17.03 15.30
N GLY A 108 3.86 -17.62 16.36
CA GLY A 108 3.89 -17.08 17.71
C GLY A 108 2.87 -17.79 18.60
N ASP A 109 2.86 -17.43 19.88
CA ASP A 109 1.83 -17.89 20.79
C ASP A 109 0.46 -17.26 20.44
N ALA A 110 -0.58 -18.09 20.43
CA ALA A 110 -1.90 -17.67 19.98
C ALA A 110 -2.57 -16.68 20.93
N ASP A 111 -2.30 -16.78 22.24
CA ASP A 111 -2.88 -15.89 23.24
C ASP A 111 -2.18 -14.53 23.22
N ASP A 112 -0.86 -14.51 23.04
CA ASP A 112 -0.10 -13.28 22.81
C ASP A 112 -0.59 -12.54 21.55
N MET A 113 -0.81 -13.25 20.44
CA MET A 113 -1.30 -12.64 19.20
C MET A 113 -2.73 -12.09 19.33
N ARG A 114 -3.61 -12.77 20.08
CA ARG A 114 -4.96 -12.26 20.38
C ARG A 114 -4.91 -11.04 21.29
N ALA A 115 -4.02 -11.04 22.29
CA ALA A 115 -3.81 -9.91 23.18
C ALA A 115 -3.33 -8.69 22.38
N GLU A 116 -2.35 -8.86 21.47
CA GLU A 116 -1.89 -7.80 20.57
C GLU A 116 -3.03 -7.27 19.68
N LEU A 117 -3.80 -8.15 19.04
CA LEU A 117 -4.91 -7.74 18.19
C LEU A 117 -5.97 -6.94 18.96
N ARG A 118 -6.29 -7.36 20.19
CA ARG A 118 -7.22 -6.62 21.06
C ARG A 118 -6.65 -5.27 21.48
N ALA A 119 -5.38 -5.22 21.85
CA ALA A 119 -4.70 -3.98 22.20
C ALA A 119 -4.73 -2.97 21.04
N LEU A 120 -4.54 -3.42 19.80
CA LEU A 120 -4.64 -2.55 18.62
C LEU A 120 -6.02 -1.91 18.45
N GLY A 121 -7.10 -2.58 18.89
CA GLY A 121 -8.46 -2.05 18.86
C GLY A 121 -8.82 -1.15 20.05
N ALA A 122 -7.95 -1.05 21.05
CA ALA A 122 -8.21 -0.26 22.25
C ALA A 122 -8.01 1.25 21.96
N GLN A 123 -8.88 2.09 22.52
CA GLN A 123 -8.86 3.55 22.28
C GLN A 123 -7.61 4.23 22.84
N ASP A 124 -7.03 3.65 23.90
CA ASP A 124 -5.85 4.12 24.63
C ASP A 124 -4.53 3.57 24.07
N HIS A 125 -4.58 2.80 22.98
CA HIS A 125 -3.36 2.22 22.43
C HIS A 125 -2.36 3.33 22.08
N PRO A 126 -1.07 3.22 22.49
CA PRO A 126 -0.07 4.29 22.36
C PRO A 126 0.13 4.84 20.94
N ARG A 127 -0.33 4.12 19.92
CA ARG A 127 -0.27 4.54 18.51
C ARG A 127 -1.42 5.44 18.06
N TRP A 128 -2.52 5.49 18.80
CA TRP A 128 -3.64 6.41 18.57
C TRP A 128 -3.45 7.74 19.30
N ALA A 129 -2.51 7.79 20.25
CA ALA A 129 -2.05 9.04 20.86
C ALA A 129 -1.24 9.83 19.83
N GLY A 130 -1.94 10.56 18.96
CA GLY A 130 -1.41 11.46 17.95
C GLY A 130 -2.18 12.77 17.96
#